data_AF-A0A533TB41-F1
#
_entry.id   AF-A0A533TB41-F1
#
_cell.length_a   1.000
_cell.length_b   1.000
_cell.length_c   1.000
_cell.angle_alpha   90.00
_cell.angle_beta   90.00
_cell.angle_gamma   90.00
#
_symmetry.space_group_name_H-M   'P 1'
#
loop_
_entity.id
_entity.type
_entity.pdbx_description
1 polymer ?
#
loop_
_entity_poly.entity_id
_entity_poly.type
_entity_poly.pdbx_seq_one_letter_code
_entity_poly.pdbx_strand_id
1 'polypeptide(L)'
;MSDNPLNNAAHWQELDEWRKKIDALDQQLSSLLCKRLDCAQNISALKLRIGEEVLQPEREKEVLDNVLNHADSPLKSNALEKIYRSIIEESRLFQYAWKNNQQDK
;
A
#
# COMPACT_ATOMS: atom_id res chain seq x y z
N MET A 1 18.24 -27.79 -27.58
CA MET A 1 18.96 -28.30 -26.39
C MET A 1 19.90 -27.21 -25.92
N SER A 2 19.57 -26.53 -24.83
CA SER A 2 20.30 -25.35 -24.33
C SER A 2 20.43 -25.42 -22.79
N ASP A 3 20.61 -26.62 -22.25
CA ASP A 3 20.92 -26.79 -20.82
C ASP A 3 22.44 -26.73 -20.63
N ASN A 4 22.97 -25.50 -20.70
CA ASN A 4 24.32 -25.22 -20.21
C ASN A 4 24.22 -24.84 -18.73
N PRO A 5 24.79 -25.63 -17.79
CA PRO A 5 24.70 -25.38 -16.34
C PRO A 5 25.18 -23.98 -15.93
N LEU A 6 26.16 -23.42 -16.65
CA LEU A 6 26.70 -22.08 -16.39
C LEU A 6 25.69 -20.97 -16.71
N ASN A 7 24.86 -21.16 -17.75
CA ASN A 7 23.84 -20.18 -18.13
C ASN A 7 22.71 -20.15 -17.09
N ASN A 8 22.36 -21.30 -16.54
CA ASN A 8 21.39 -21.40 -15.46
C ASN A 8 21.88 -20.70 -14.19
N ALA A 9 23.15 -20.87 -13.81
CA ALA A 9 23.71 -20.19 -12.63
C ALA A 9 23.69 -18.66 -12.77
N ALA A 10 24.02 -18.12 -13.95
CA ALA A 10 23.96 -16.69 -14.22
C ALA A 10 22.52 -16.14 -14.15
N HIS A 11 21.54 -16.84 -14.74
CA HIS A 11 20.13 -16.45 -14.65
C HIS A 11 19.62 -16.47 -13.21
N TRP A 12 20.06 -17.43 -12.39
CA TRP A 12 19.71 -17.49 -10.97
C TRP A 12 20.32 -16.33 -10.16
N GLN A 13 21.54 -15.92 -10.48
CA GLN A 13 22.18 -14.75 -9.87
C GLN A 13 21.44 -13.46 -10.22
N GLU A 14 21.10 -13.25 -11.49
CA GLU A 14 20.34 -12.08 -11.92
C GLU A 14 18.96 -12.02 -11.24
N LEU A 15 18.27 -13.16 -11.12
CA LEU A 15 17.00 -13.24 -10.41
C LEU A 15 17.14 -12.87 -8.92
N ASP A 16 18.19 -13.35 -8.26
CA ASP A 16 18.47 -13.05 -6.85
C ASP A 16 18.77 -11.55 -6.63
N GLU A 17 19.50 -10.93 -7.55
CA GLU A 17 19.74 -9.48 -7.52
C GLU A 17 18.44 -8.67 -7.61
N TRP A 18 17.50 -9.07 -8.48
CA TRP A 18 16.19 -8.42 -8.56
C TRP A 18 15.36 -8.64 -7.30
N ARG A 19 15.40 -9.84 -6.69
CA ARG A 19 14.72 -10.11 -5.42
C ARG A 19 15.25 -9.23 -4.29
N LYS A 20 16.58 -9.09 -4.16
CA LYS A 20 17.18 -8.19 -3.16
C LYS A 20 16.76 -6.73 -3.34
N LYS A 21 16.61 -6.27 -4.59
CA LYS A 21 16.06 -4.93 -4.87
C LYS A 21 14.61 -4.80 -4.39
N ILE A 22 13.78 -5.83 -4.61
CA ILE A 22 12.41 -5.88 -4.11
C ILE A 22 12.39 -5.86 -2.58
N ASP A 23 13.19 -6.69 -1.92
CA ASP A 23 13.24 -6.75 -0.44
C ASP A 23 13.58 -5.39 0.17
N ALA A 24 14.53 -4.65 -0.43
CA ALA A 24 14.90 -3.31 0.01
C ALA A 24 13.78 -2.27 -0.22
N LEU A 25 13.00 -2.43 -1.28
CA LEU A 25 11.81 -1.60 -1.53
C LEU A 25 10.70 -1.93 -0.55
N ASP A 26 10.45 -3.20 -0.26
CA ASP A 26 9.40 -3.65 0.66
C ASP A 26 9.64 -3.17 2.10
N GLN A 27 10.90 -3.10 2.53
CA GLN A 27 11.26 -2.47 3.81
C GLN A 27 10.89 -0.97 3.84
N GLN A 28 11.07 -0.26 2.74
CA GLN A 28 10.68 1.16 2.66
C GLN A 28 9.16 1.32 2.59
N LEU A 29 8.49 0.47 1.79
CA LEU A 29 7.04 0.46 1.65
C LEU A 29 6.35 0.17 2.96
N SER A 30 6.80 -0.85 3.71
CA SER A 30 6.23 -1.17 5.03
C SER A 30 6.33 0.01 6.01
N SER A 31 7.49 0.68 6.06
CA SER A 31 7.67 1.89 6.87
C SER A 31 6.71 3.02 6.47
N LEU A 32 6.52 3.25 5.16
CA LEU A 32 5.61 4.27 4.65
C LEU A 32 4.14 3.92 4.93
N LEU A 33 3.78 2.64 4.83
CA LEU A 33 2.43 2.16 5.14
C LEU A 33 2.11 2.32 6.63
N CYS A 34 3.05 2.01 7.53
CA CYS A 34 2.89 2.28 8.96
C CYS A 34 2.64 3.78 9.23
N LYS A 35 3.46 4.66 8.64
CA LYS A 35 3.26 6.12 8.76
C LYS A 35 1.89 6.55 8.20
N ARG A 36 1.43 5.93 7.11
CA ARG A 36 0.09 6.18 6.54
C ARG A 36 -1.02 5.77 7.50
N LEU A 37 -0.87 4.65 8.21
CA LEU A 37 -1.81 4.21 9.24
C LEU A 37 -1.81 5.14 10.45
N ASP A 38 -0.65 5.66 10.87
CA ASP A 38 -0.58 6.68 11.94
C ASP A 38 -1.35 7.96 11.54
N CYS A 39 -1.24 8.39 10.28
CA CYS A 39 -2.05 9.47 9.74
C CYS A 39 -3.55 9.12 9.78
N ALA A 40 -3.92 7.91 9.37
CA ALA A 40 -5.31 7.44 9.39
C ALA A 40 -5.88 7.41 10.83
N GLN A 41 -5.08 7.02 11.83
CA GLN A 41 -5.42 7.06 13.24
C GLN A 41 -5.73 8.49 13.70
N ASN A 42 -4.83 9.43 13.41
CA ASN A 42 -5.01 10.84 13.76
C ASN A 42 -6.27 11.44 13.09
N ILE A 43 -6.51 11.08 11.83
CA ILE A 43 -7.74 11.45 11.12
C ILE A 43 -8.97 10.87 11.81
N SER A 44 -8.95 9.60 12.24
CA SER A 44 -10.06 9.00 12.98
C SER A 44 -10.36 9.71 14.29
N ALA A 45 -9.33 10.06 15.06
CA ALA A 45 -9.48 10.83 16.30
C ALA A 45 -10.13 12.21 16.04
N LEU A 46 -9.71 12.89 14.97
CA LEU A 46 -10.32 14.14 14.54
C LEU A 46 -11.78 13.95 14.12
N LYS A 47 -12.06 12.97 13.23
CA LYS A 47 -13.40 12.65 12.74
C LYS A 47 -14.38 12.37 13.88
N LEU A 48 -13.95 11.61 14.88
CA LEU A 48 -14.74 11.34 16.08
C LEU A 48 -15.13 12.64 16.80
N ARG A 49 -14.18 13.57 16.95
CA ARG A 49 -14.41 14.86 17.62
C ARG A 49 -15.34 15.80 16.84
N ILE A 50 -15.32 15.73 15.50
CA ILE A 50 -16.13 16.58 14.63
C ILE A 50 -17.42 15.91 14.12
N GLY A 51 -17.68 14.66 14.52
CA GLY A 51 -18.90 13.93 14.14
C GLY A 51 -18.90 13.39 12.70
N GLU A 52 -17.74 13.21 12.08
CA GLU A 52 -17.59 12.76 10.69
C GLU A 52 -17.42 11.24 10.58
N GLU A 53 -17.83 10.67 9.44
CA GLU A 53 -17.72 9.23 9.16
C GLU A 53 -16.33 8.83 8.66
N VAL A 54 -15.94 7.59 8.96
CA VAL A 54 -14.68 7.01 8.47
C VAL A 54 -14.72 6.85 6.94
N LEU A 55 -15.79 6.27 6.40
CA LEU A 55 -16.01 6.09 4.97
C LEU A 55 -16.34 7.44 4.32
N GLN A 56 -15.48 7.87 3.40
CA GLN A 56 -15.67 9.09 2.61
C GLN A 56 -15.32 8.79 1.14
N PRO A 57 -16.26 8.29 0.33
CA PRO A 57 -16.00 7.77 -1.01
C PRO A 57 -15.32 8.76 -1.95
N GLU A 58 -15.70 10.04 -1.88
CA GLU A 58 -15.10 11.13 -2.66
C GLU A 58 -13.63 11.27 -2.34
N ARG A 59 -13.27 11.21 -1.04
CA ARG A 59 -11.88 11.28 -0.60
C ARG A 59 -11.09 10.05 -1.03
N GLU A 60 -11.69 8.85 -0.97
CA GLU A 60 -11.04 7.62 -1.45
C GLU A 60 -10.74 7.70 -2.96
N LYS A 61 -11.66 8.26 -3.74
CA LYS A 61 -11.47 8.52 -5.17
C LYS A 61 -10.32 9.48 -5.43
N GLU A 62 -10.24 10.61 -4.72
CA GLU A 62 -9.13 11.56 -4.85
C GLU A 62 -7.77 10.91 -4.54
N VAL A 63 -7.69 10.05 -3.52
CA VAL A 63 -6.46 9.31 -3.20
C VAL A 63 -6.06 8.41 -4.36
N LEU A 64 -7.02 7.70 -4.95
CA LEU A 64 -6.78 6.82 -6.10
C LEU A 64 -6.31 7.62 -7.33
N ASP A 65 -7.04 8.68 -7.69
CA ASP A 65 -6.73 9.54 -8.84
C ASP A 65 -5.31 10.13 -8.73
N ASN A 66 -4.94 10.61 -7.54
CA ASN A 66 -3.60 11.16 -7.28
C ASN A 66 -2.50 10.12 -7.54
N VAL A 67 -2.72 8.87 -7.18
CA VAL A 67 -1.71 7.81 -7.34
C VAL A 67 -1.61 7.36 -8.79
N LEU A 68 -2.76 7.21 -9.46
CA LEU A 68 -2.79 6.76 -10.85
C LEU A 68 -2.11 7.75 -11.80
N ASN A 69 -2.12 9.04 -11.47
CA ASN A 69 -1.37 10.07 -12.20
C ASN A 69 0.16 9.87 -12.20
N HIS A 70 0.70 9.02 -11.32
CA HIS A 70 2.14 8.70 -11.26
C HIS A 70 2.52 7.46 -12.07
N ALA A 71 1.56 6.74 -12.65
CA ALA A 71 1.84 5.55 -13.44
C ALA A 71 2.43 5.92 -14.82
N ASP A 72 3.58 5.33 -15.17
CA ASP A 72 4.26 5.56 -16.45
C ASP A 72 3.79 4.62 -17.59
N SER A 73 2.84 3.72 -17.30
CA SER A 73 2.22 2.85 -18.31
C SER A 73 0.82 2.38 -17.89
N PRO A 74 -0.05 2.03 -18.85
CA PRO A 74 -1.37 1.46 -18.54
C PRO A 74 -1.30 0.18 -17.69
N LEU A 75 -0.30 -0.67 -17.93
CA LEU A 75 -0.14 -1.92 -17.18
C LEU A 75 0.17 -1.64 -15.70
N LYS A 76 1.10 -0.72 -15.42
CA LYS A 76 1.42 -0.32 -14.04
C LYS A 76 0.27 0.45 -13.40
N SER A 77 -0.47 1.27 -14.16
CA SER A 77 -1.65 1.98 -13.66
C SER A 77 -2.71 1.00 -13.13
N ASN A 78 -3.05 -0.03 -13.91
CA ASN A 78 -3.99 -1.07 -13.50
C ASN A 78 -3.51 -1.85 -12.25
N ALA A 79 -2.20 -2.09 -12.13
CA ALA A 79 -1.63 -2.75 -10.95
C ALA A 79 -1.69 -1.84 -9.71
N LEU A 80 -1.30 -0.57 -9.86
CA LEU A 80 -1.34 0.43 -8.81
C LEU A 80 -2.77 0.67 -8.31
N GLU A 81 -3.76 0.67 -9.19
CA GLU A 81 -5.17 0.82 -8.81
C GLU A 81 -5.57 -0.25 -7.80
N LYS A 82 -5.28 -1.53 -8.09
CA LYS A 82 -5.63 -2.66 -7.23
C LYS A 82 -4.91 -2.59 -5.88
N ILE A 83 -3.62 -2.27 -5.90
CA ILE A 83 -2.81 -2.11 -4.68
C ILE A 83 -3.41 -1.00 -3.79
N TYR A 84 -3.70 0.17 -4.38
CA TYR A 84 -4.20 1.30 -3.60
C TYR A 84 -5.62 1.13 -3.10
N ARG A 85 -6.49 0.42 -3.83
CA ARG A 85 -7.80 0.01 -3.32
C ARG A 85 -7.66 -0.81 -2.04
N SER A 86 -6.74 -1.78 -2.03
CA SER A 86 -6.45 -2.58 -0.82
C SER A 86 -5.88 -1.73 0.31
N ILE A 87 -4.92 -0.83 0.03
CA ILE A 87 -4.38 0.08 1.06
C ILE A 87 -5.47 0.96 1.67
N ILE A 88 -6.37 1.51 0.85
CA ILE A 88 -7.50 2.33 1.31
C ILE A 88 -8.43 1.49 2.19
N GLU A 89 -8.81 0.30 1.72
CA GLU A 89 -9.68 -0.62 2.45
C GLU A 89 -9.11 -1.02 3.82
N GLU A 90 -7.86 -1.46 3.87
CA GLU A 90 -7.19 -1.86 5.12
C GLU A 90 -7.04 -0.68 6.08
N SER A 91 -6.79 0.53 5.55
CA SER A 91 -6.72 1.73 6.39
C SER A 91 -8.08 2.07 7.00
N ARG A 92 -9.17 1.90 6.26
CA ARG A 92 -10.53 2.08 6.77
C ARG A 92 -10.85 1.03 7.83
N LEU A 93 -10.51 -0.23 7.61
CA LEU A 93 -10.69 -1.31 8.59
C LEU A 93 -9.91 -1.02 9.89
N PHE A 94 -8.65 -0.59 9.76
CA PHE A 94 -7.84 -0.16 10.89
C PHE A 94 -8.48 1.00 11.66
N GLN A 95 -9.01 2.01 10.96
CA GLN A 95 -9.72 3.13 11.56
C GLN A 95 -10.98 2.70 12.35
N TYR A 96 -11.76 1.75 11.83
CA TYR A 96 -12.90 1.18 12.56
C TYR A 96 -12.47 0.39 13.80
N ALA A 97 -11.46 -0.48 13.67
CA ALA A 97 -10.92 -1.24 14.79
C ALA A 97 -10.39 -0.33 15.91
N TRP A 98 -9.67 0.72 15.53
CA TRP A 98 -9.17 1.71 16.49
C TRP A 98 -10.30 2.45 17.21
N LYS A 99 -11.35 2.87 16.48
CA LYS A 99 -12.51 3.56 17.05
C LYS A 99 -13.22 2.69 18.10
N ASN A 100 -13.44 1.41 17.80
CA ASN A 100 -14.10 0.48 18.70
C ASN A 100 -13.29 0.29 20.00
N ASN A 101 -11.96 0.11 19.88
CA ASN A 101 -11.07 -0.03 21.04
C ASN A 101 -10.99 1.21 21.96
N GLN A 102 -11.39 2.40 21.47
CA GLN A 102 -11.46 3.62 22.28
C GLN A 102 -12.83 3.83 22.94
N GLN A 103 -13.88 3.17 22.45
CA GLN A 103 -15.21 3.21 23.07
C GLN A 103 -15.31 2.28 24.28
N ASP A 104 -14.43 1.29 24.36
CA ASP A 104 -14.36 0.31 25.46
C ASP A 104 -13.43 0.74 26.63
N LYS A 105 -12.92 1.97 26.63
CA LYS A 105 -12.11 2.58 27.70
C LYS A 105 -12.81 3.79 28.31
#